data_AF-A0A7C3U5X5-F1
#
_entry.id   AF-A0A7C3U5X5-F1
#
_cell.length_a   1.000
_cell.length_b   1.000
_cell.length_c   1.000
_cell.angle_alpha   90.00
_cell.angle_beta   90.00
_cell.angle_gamma   90.00
#
_symmetry.space_group_name_H-M   'P 1'
#
loop_
_entity.id
_entity.type
_entity.pdbx_description
1 polymer ?
#
loop_
_entity_poly.entity_id
_entity_poly.type
_entity_poly.pdbx_seq_one_letter_code
_entity_poly.pdbx_strand_id
1 'polypeptide(L)'
;MDTLNKFDESTILRLSFIFTGSFLLYAGFQDWIKGDPQTHPWVLTLILATYLLAFALFILALTSGETPFKVKHIILPALIFIVVFNSYVTSEIFYKGVYRTDAIALTHYAALRFMESRVNPYTLDLQEALIRFPVEPQYITFTETGDLITTLNYPSLHFLIYVPFIALGLNDMRWVTVLFEALTFTLLYWRTPRTLRPLALIPLFASVDLVIDFTAGCVTDYLWVLPLTATVLFIDNLPISAISFGLACAVKQEPWLLAPFLLTWMWMESLGDWKRKLLRTGAYGGLALASFLLPNWRFIVEDPAAWWNGVFSPVFGGLIVQSQGVSMLTQMGYVPLGKGFYLVVTLSVYILLAVNYTVYYDKLKYTFWIYPAVTLWFSYRGLQSYFIHLIPVVTAAAVAWYRRQAVEGGV
;
A
#
# COMPACT_ATOMS: atom_id res chain seq x y z
N MET A 1 29.90 13.75 -1.03
CA MET A 1 29.95 12.38 -0.47
C MET A 1 30.30 11.40 -1.61
N ASP A 2 31.51 11.54 -2.16
CA ASP A 2 32.08 10.66 -3.21
C ASP A 2 32.54 9.29 -2.65
N THR A 3 31.97 8.87 -1.52
CA THR A 3 32.53 7.86 -0.62
C THR A 3 31.48 6.82 -0.22
N LEU A 4 30.67 6.36 -1.17
CA LEU A 4 30.43 4.92 -1.23
C LEU A 4 31.58 4.41 -2.08
N ASN A 5 32.60 3.83 -1.44
CA ASN A 5 33.69 3.24 -2.19
C ASN A 5 33.10 2.24 -3.19
N LYS A 6 33.72 2.03 -4.36
CA LYS A 6 33.33 0.92 -5.27
C LYS A 6 33.20 -0.42 -4.53
N PHE A 7 33.96 -0.57 -3.45
CA PHE A 7 33.89 -1.69 -2.50
C PHE A 7 32.52 -1.81 -1.80
N ASP A 8 31.94 -0.71 -1.34
CA ASP A 8 30.64 -0.68 -0.66
C ASP A 8 29.50 -0.95 -1.64
N GLU A 9 29.57 -0.37 -2.86
CA GLU A 9 28.58 -0.66 -3.90
C GLU A 9 28.60 -2.13 -4.34
N SER A 10 29.80 -2.71 -4.48
CA SER A 10 29.94 -4.12 -4.82
C SER A 10 29.34 -5.01 -3.73
N THR A 11 29.61 -4.68 -2.47
CA THR A 11 29.09 -5.41 -1.31
C THR A 11 27.56 -5.32 -1.25
N ILE A 12 26.98 -4.13 -1.36
CA ILE A 12 25.51 -3.93 -1.35
C ILE A 12 24.84 -4.73 -2.47
N LEU A 13 25.41 -4.68 -3.68
CA LEU A 13 24.87 -5.41 -4.82
C LEU A 13 24.91 -6.92 -4.60
N ARG A 14 26.02 -7.45 -4.10
CA ARG A 14 26.18 -8.88 -3.79
C ARG A 14 25.21 -9.34 -2.70
N LEU A 15 25.06 -8.55 -1.62
CA LEU A 15 24.07 -8.82 -0.59
C LEU A 15 22.65 -8.80 -1.15
N SER A 16 22.36 -7.93 -2.11
CA SER A 16 21.05 -7.87 -2.76
C SER A 16 20.77 -9.10 -3.62
N PHE A 17 21.79 -9.62 -4.32
CA PHE A 17 21.69 -10.91 -5.02
C PHE A 17 21.42 -12.06 -4.06
N ILE A 18 22.13 -12.12 -2.92
CA ILE A 18 21.91 -13.14 -1.89
C ILE A 18 20.49 -13.03 -1.34
N PHE A 19 20.07 -11.84 -0.92
CA PHE A 19 18.73 -11.59 -0.41
C PHE A 19 17.66 -12.04 -1.41
N THR A 20 17.79 -11.64 -2.67
CA THR A 20 16.84 -11.99 -3.73
C THR A 20 16.80 -13.50 -3.93
N GLY A 21 17.96 -14.16 -4.06
CA GLY A 21 18.04 -15.62 -4.19
C GLY A 21 17.43 -16.35 -2.99
N SER A 22 17.70 -15.90 -1.77
CA SER A 22 17.12 -16.46 -0.53
C SER A 22 15.61 -16.30 -0.49
N PHE A 23 15.10 -15.13 -0.88
CA PHE A 23 13.65 -14.90 -0.99
C PHE A 23 13.01 -15.81 -2.03
N LEU A 24 13.61 -15.97 -3.21
CA LEU A 24 13.13 -16.89 -4.25
C LEU A 24 13.09 -18.34 -3.75
N LEU A 25 14.09 -18.80 -3.00
CA LEU A 25 14.06 -20.15 -2.41
C LEU A 25 12.90 -20.31 -1.42
N TYR A 26 12.70 -19.34 -0.54
CA TYR A 26 11.62 -19.39 0.44
C TYR A 26 10.25 -19.35 -0.23
N ALA A 27 10.03 -18.42 -1.16
CA ALA A 27 8.77 -18.32 -1.91
C ALA A 27 8.53 -19.55 -2.80
N GLY A 28 9.57 -20.08 -3.46
CA GLY A 28 9.47 -21.32 -4.24
C GLY A 28 9.09 -22.54 -3.39
N PHE A 29 9.53 -22.60 -2.13
CA PHE A 29 9.06 -23.62 -1.18
C PHE A 29 7.60 -23.40 -0.78
N GLN A 30 7.16 -22.16 -0.58
CA GLN A 30 5.74 -21.86 -0.35
C GLN A 30 4.88 -22.26 -1.57
N ASP A 31 5.38 -22.02 -2.79
CA ASP A 31 4.70 -22.42 -4.03
C ASP A 31 4.62 -23.93 -4.19
N TRP A 32 5.63 -24.68 -3.73
CA TRP A 32 5.55 -26.14 -3.64
C TRP A 32 4.40 -26.59 -2.72
N ILE A 33 4.27 -25.97 -1.55
CA ILE A 33 3.20 -26.31 -0.58
C ILE A 33 1.83 -25.93 -1.13
N LYS A 34 1.67 -24.68 -1.58
CA LYS A 34 0.38 -24.11 -2.00
C LYS A 34 -0.07 -24.61 -3.38
N GLY A 35 0.88 -24.86 -4.28
CA GLY A 35 0.61 -25.16 -5.68
C GLY A 35 0.36 -26.62 -5.99
N ASP A 36 0.53 -27.52 -5.02
CA ASP A 36 0.34 -28.97 -5.14
C ASP A 36 0.76 -29.54 -6.52
N PRO A 37 2.07 -29.65 -6.80
CA PRO A 37 2.58 -30.04 -8.12
C PRO A 37 2.14 -31.44 -8.57
N GLN A 38 1.62 -32.28 -7.67
CA GLN A 38 1.07 -33.59 -8.01
C GLN A 38 -0.20 -33.45 -8.86
N THR A 39 -1.03 -32.45 -8.56
CA THR A 39 -2.26 -32.14 -9.30
C THR A 39 -2.06 -31.04 -10.35
N HIS A 40 -1.04 -30.19 -10.18
CA HIS A 40 -0.71 -29.08 -11.10
C HIS A 40 0.74 -29.18 -11.63
N PRO A 41 1.06 -30.13 -12.54
CA PRO A 41 2.43 -30.42 -12.94
C PRO A 41 3.18 -29.25 -13.61
N TRP A 42 2.49 -28.26 -14.18
CA TRP A 42 3.14 -27.06 -14.73
C TRP A 42 3.75 -26.16 -13.63
N VAL A 43 3.23 -26.23 -12.41
CA VAL A 43 3.80 -25.52 -11.24
C VAL A 43 5.19 -26.04 -10.94
N LEU A 44 5.47 -27.33 -11.17
CA LEU A 44 6.80 -27.90 -11.01
C LEU A 44 7.84 -27.18 -11.88
N THR A 45 7.50 -26.88 -13.14
CA THR A 45 8.39 -26.14 -14.05
C THR A 45 8.72 -24.75 -13.50
N LEU A 46 7.72 -24.06 -12.96
CA LEU A 46 7.88 -22.72 -12.40
C LEU A 46 8.66 -22.72 -11.08
N ILE A 47 8.46 -23.74 -10.23
CA ILE A 47 9.27 -23.99 -9.04
C ILE A 47 10.73 -24.24 -9.45
N LEU A 48 10.98 -25.17 -10.38
CA LEU A 48 12.34 -25.44 -10.85
C LEU A 48 13.00 -24.19 -11.44
N ALA A 49 12.28 -23.38 -12.23
CA ALA A 49 12.76 -22.10 -12.74
C ALA A 49 13.11 -21.12 -11.61
N THR A 50 12.29 -21.06 -10.56
CA THR A 50 12.53 -20.22 -9.37
C THR A 50 13.81 -20.63 -8.65
N TYR A 51 14.01 -21.94 -8.42
CA TYR A 51 15.23 -22.45 -7.78
C TYR A 51 16.47 -22.24 -8.65
N LEU A 52 16.38 -22.49 -9.97
CA LEU A 52 17.47 -22.22 -10.91
C LEU A 52 17.86 -20.74 -10.90
N LEU A 53 16.87 -19.84 -10.90
CA LEU A 53 17.12 -18.40 -10.81
C LEU A 53 17.75 -18.02 -9.47
N ALA A 54 17.28 -18.58 -8.35
CA ALA A 54 17.88 -18.37 -7.04
C ALA A 54 19.36 -18.79 -7.01
N PHE A 55 19.68 -20.00 -7.50
CA PHE A 55 21.06 -20.48 -7.57
C PHE A 55 21.93 -19.64 -8.50
N ALA A 56 21.40 -19.18 -9.64
CA ALA A 56 22.10 -18.26 -10.52
C ALA A 56 22.43 -16.94 -9.81
N LEU A 57 21.51 -16.39 -9.01
CA LEU A 57 21.74 -15.17 -8.23
C LEU A 57 22.82 -15.38 -7.14
N PHE A 58 22.84 -16.53 -6.47
CA PHE A 58 23.94 -16.85 -5.53
C PHE A 58 25.29 -16.98 -6.23
N ILE A 59 25.34 -17.64 -7.38
CA ILE A 59 26.57 -17.73 -8.18
C ILE A 59 27.03 -16.33 -8.58
N LEU A 60 26.13 -15.47 -9.05
CA LEU A 60 26.44 -14.07 -9.38
C LEU A 60 26.96 -13.30 -8.16
N ALA A 61 26.36 -13.50 -6.98
CA ALA A 61 26.80 -12.86 -5.74
C ALA A 61 28.24 -13.23 -5.34
N LEU A 62 28.69 -14.43 -5.70
CA LEU A 62 30.03 -14.96 -5.38
C LEU A 62 31.04 -14.84 -6.54
N THR A 63 30.59 -14.49 -7.74
CA THR A 63 31.46 -14.34 -8.92
C THR A 63 32.38 -13.13 -8.78
N SER A 64 33.68 -13.32 -8.97
CA SER A 64 34.67 -12.23 -8.95
C SER A 64 34.56 -11.33 -10.20
N GLY A 65 35.12 -10.13 -10.12
CA GLY A 65 35.12 -9.16 -11.22
C GLY A 65 33.82 -8.36 -11.37
N GLU A 66 33.61 -7.81 -12.57
CA GLU A 66 32.54 -6.82 -12.86
C GLU A 66 31.21 -7.43 -13.32
N THR A 67 31.15 -8.75 -13.52
CA THR A 67 29.93 -9.44 -13.98
C THR A 67 28.68 -9.06 -13.18
N PRO A 68 28.70 -9.05 -11.82
CA PRO A 68 27.53 -8.69 -11.03
C PRO A 68 27.00 -7.28 -11.35
N PHE A 69 27.89 -6.32 -11.62
CA PHE A 69 27.51 -4.96 -11.98
C PHE A 69 26.84 -4.87 -13.36
N LYS A 70 27.29 -5.69 -14.32
CA LYS A 70 26.72 -5.74 -15.68
C LYS A 70 25.30 -6.31 -15.66
N VAL A 71 25.02 -7.25 -14.75
CA VAL A 71 23.71 -7.93 -14.66
C VAL A 71 22.83 -7.47 -13.50
N LYS A 72 23.21 -6.42 -12.75
CA LYS A 72 22.47 -5.93 -11.55
C LYS A 72 20.98 -5.67 -11.78
N HIS A 73 20.57 -5.43 -13.02
CA HIS A 73 19.19 -5.18 -13.37
C HIS A 73 18.31 -6.43 -13.29
N ILE A 74 18.87 -7.65 -13.25
CA ILE A 74 18.12 -8.91 -13.12
C ILE A 74 17.39 -9.05 -11.77
N ILE A 75 17.82 -8.30 -10.74
CA ILE A 75 17.20 -8.33 -9.41
C ILE A 75 15.71 -7.95 -9.48
N LEU A 76 15.37 -6.85 -10.16
CA LEU A 76 13.98 -6.42 -10.25
C LEU A 76 13.11 -7.43 -11.01
N PRO A 77 13.45 -7.88 -12.23
CA PRO A 77 12.71 -8.94 -12.92
C PRO A 77 12.58 -10.22 -12.12
N ALA A 78 13.61 -10.63 -11.36
CA ALA A 78 13.54 -11.82 -10.51
C ALA A 78 12.51 -11.65 -9.38
N LEU A 79 12.49 -10.49 -8.73
CA LEU A 79 11.50 -10.15 -7.70
C LEU A 79 10.08 -10.02 -8.26
N ILE A 80 9.91 -9.40 -9.42
CA ILE A 80 8.60 -9.32 -10.09
C ILE A 80 8.12 -10.72 -10.52
N PHE A 81 9.03 -11.53 -11.07
CA PHE A 81 8.73 -12.91 -11.46
C PHE A 81 8.18 -13.71 -10.27
N ILE A 82 8.85 -13.68 -9.12
CA ILE A 82 8.40 -14.43 -7.95
C ILE A 82 7.11 -13.87 -7.36
N VAL A 83 6.89 -12.55 -7.38
CA VAL A 83 5.63 -11.94 -6.94
C VAL A 83 4.47 -12.40 -7.81
N VAL A 84 4.63 -12.36 -9.14
CA VAL A 84 3.59 -12.78 -10.09
C VAL A 84 3.33 -14.29 -9.99
N PHE A 85 4.39 -15.10 -9.94
CA PHE A 85 4.25 -16.56 -9.88
C PHE A 85 3.62 -17.01 -8.55
N ASN A 86 4.09 -16.47 -7.42
CA ASN A 86 3.53 -16.82 -6.12
C ASN A 86 2.10 -16.28 -5.95
N SER A 87 1.80 -15.11 -6.50
CA SER A 87 0.43 -14.61 -6.58
C SER A 87 -0.46 -15.54 -7.40
N TYR A 88 0.01 -16.03 -8.55
CA TYR A 88 -0.70 -17.02 -9.35
C TYR A 88 -1.00 -18.31 -8.57
N VAL A 89 0.01 -18.88 -7.92
CA VAL A 89 -0.16 -20.10 -7.12
C VAL A 89 -1.14 -19.86 -5.98
N THR A 90 -1.01 -18.74 -5.28
CA THR A 90 -1.88 -18.39 -4.16
C THR A 90 -3.31 -18.12 -4.63
N SER A 91 -3.51 -17.40 -5.74
CA SER A 91 -4.84 -16.97 -6.20
C SER A 91 -5.56 -18.01 -7.04
N GLU A 92 -4.89 -18.62 -8.01
CA GLU A 92 -5.51 -19.49 -9.03
C GLU A 92 -5.49 -20.97 -8.67
N ILE A 93 -4.69 -21.36 -7.68
CA ILE A 93 -4.58 -22.76 -7.23
C ILE A 93 -5.09 -22.87 -5.80
N PHE A 94 -4.39 -22.25 -4.85
CA PHE A 94 -4.67 -22.47 -3.43
C PHE A 94 -5.99 -21.84 -2.98
N TYR A 95 -6.28 -20.61 -3.41
CA TYR A 95 -7.53 -19.89 -3.13
C TYR A 95 -8.36 -19.63 -4.38
N LYS A 96 -8.43 -20.62 -5.26
CA LYS A 96 -9.17 -20.51 -6.51
C LYS A 96 -10.65 -20.22 -6.26
N GLY A 97 -11.15 -19.11 -6.80
CA GLY A 97 -12.56 -18.73 -6.71
C GLY A 97 -13.01 -18.26 -5.32
N VAL A 98 -12.09 -18.09 -4.37
CA VAL A 98 -12.38 -17.65 -3.00
C VAL A 98 -11.62 -16.37 -2.71
N TYR A 99 -12.30 -15.40 -2.11
CA TYR A 99 -11.69 -14.18 -1.60
C TYR A 99 -11.41 -14.29 -0.10
N ARG A 100 -10.27 -13.75 0.32
CA ARG A 100 -9.82 -13.79 1.72
C ARG A 100 -10.02 -12.46 2.45
N THR A 101 -10.82 -11.58 1.88
CA THR A 101 -11.36 -10.40 2.55
C THR A 101 -12.75 -10.12 2.01
N ASP A 102 -13.66 -9.73 2.88
CA ASP A 102 -14.93 -9.12 2.48
C ASP A 102 -14.72 -7.80 1.73
N ALA A 103 -13.66 -7.06 2.06
CA ALA A 103 -13.31 -5.78 1.44
C ALA A 103 -13.20 -5.89 -0.09
N ILE A 104 -12.43 -6.84 -0.63
CA ILE A 104 -12.33 -6.99 -2.09
C ILE A 104 -13.63 -7.52 -2.70
N ALA A 105 -14.37 -8.40 -2.00
CA ALA A 105 -15.63 -8.95 -2.48
C ALA A 105 -16.68 -7.84 -2.66
N LEU A 106 -16.89 -7.04 -1.61
CA LEU A 106 -17.81 -5.89 -1.63
C LEU A 106 -17.39 -4.87 -2.70
N THR A 107 -16.10 -4.59 -2.83
CA THR A 107 -15.58 -3.64 -3.83
C THR A 107 -15.74 -4.15 -5.26
N HIS A 108 -15.43 -5.42 -5.50
CA HIS A 108 -15.60 -6.05 -6.82
C HIS A 108 -17.08 -6.08 -7.19
N TYR A 109 -17.96 -6.45 -6.27
CA TYR A 109 -19.40 -6.43 -6.49
C TYR A 109 -19.94 -5.01 -6.75
N ALA A 110 -19.48 -4.00 -5.98
CA ALA A 110 -19.82 -2.60 -6.22
C ALA A 110 -19.42 -2.15 -7.64
N ALA A 111 -18.23 -2.52 -8.11
CA ALA A 111 -17.77 -2.22 -9.45
C ALA A 111 -18.62 -2.91 -10.53
N LEU A 112 -19.03 -4.17 -10.33
CA LEU A 112 -19.95 -4.89 -11.21
C LEU A 112 -21.31 -4.18 -11.29
N ARG A 113 -21.92 -3.87 -10.15
CA ARG A 113 -23.24 -3.19 -10.11
C ARG A 113 -23.19 -1.83 -10.78
N PHE A 114 -22.13 -1.07 -10.54
CA PHE A 114 -21.90 0.20 -11.23
C PHE A 114 -21.75 0.01 -12.74
N MET A 115 -20.99 -1.00 -13.20
CA MET A 115 -20.79 -1.26 -14.63
C MET A 115 -22.08 -1.69 -15.33
N GLU A 116 -22.83 -2.62 -14.73
CA GLU A 116 -24.05 -3.22 -15.29
C GLU A 116 -25.22 -2.23 -15.35
N SER A 117 -25.41 -1.44 -14.29
CA SER A 117 -26.65 -0.67 -14.09
C SER A 117 -26.42 0.82 -13.87
N ARG A 118 -25.17 1.28 -13.79
CA ARG A 118 -24.79 2.67 -13.46
C ARG A 118 -25.36 3.17 -12.13
N VAL A 119 -25.82 2.28 -11.26
CA VAL A 119 -26.36 2.60 -9.94
C VAL A 119 -25.23 2.99 -8.99
N ASN A 120 -25.52 3.94 -8.09
CA ASN A 120 -24.64 4.33 -6.99
C ASN A 120 -24.45 3.16 -6.01
N PRO A 121 -23.25 2.56 -5.88
CA PRO A 121 -23.08 1.41 -4.99
C PRO A 121 -23.21 1.73 -3.50
N TYR A 122 -23.11 2.99 -3.09
CA TYR A 122 -23.26 3.39 -1.68
C TYR A 122 -24.70 3.25 -1.17
N THR A 123 -25.70 3.16 -2.07
CA THR A 123 -27.12 3.00 -1.71
C THR A 123 -27.57 1.54 -1.71
N LEU A 124 -26.66 0.61 -2.01
CA LEU A 124 -26.97 -0.81 -2.15
C LEU A 124 -26.60 -1.60 -0.90
N ASP A 125 -27.38 -2.64 -0.63
CA ASP A 125 -26.96 -3.75 0.20
C ASP A 125 -26.11 -4.70 -0.65
N LEU A 126 -24.83 -4.83 -0.31
CA LEU A 126 -23.87 -5.65 -1.06
C LEU A 126 -23.71 -7.05 -0.46
N GLN A 127 -24.65 -7.53 0.36
CA GLN A 127 -24.57 -8.87 0.97
C GLN A 127 -24.38 -9.99 -0.08
N GLU A 128 -24.98 -9.85 -1.26
CA GLU A 128 -24.81 -10.80 -2.37
C GLU A 128 -23.34 -10.98 -2.80
N ALA A 129 -22.48 -9.99 -2.53
CA ALA A 129 -21.05 -10.09 -2.79
C ALA A 129 -20.42 -11.29 -2.08
N LEU A 130 -20.86 -11.61 -0.85
CA LEU A 130 -20.33 -12.71 -0.04
C LEU A 130 -20.77 -14.08 -0.55
N ILE A 131 -21.86 -14.13 -1.33
CA ILE A 131 -22.34 -15.34 -2.01
C ILE A 131 -21.62 -15.51 -3.36
N ARG A 132 -21.53 -14.42 -4.13
CA ARG A 132 -20.93 -14.42 -5.48
C ARG A 132 -19.42 -14.59 -5.46
N PHE A 133 -18.77 -14.03 -4.44
CA PHE A 133 -17.35 -14.20 -4.17
C PHE A 133 -17.22 -14.83 -2.79
N PRO A 134 -17.21 -16.17 -2.69
CA PRO A 134 -17.11 -16.85 -1.40
C PRO A 134 -15.97 -16.29 -0.57
N VAL A 135 -16.28 -15.85 0.65
CA VAL A 135 -15.30 -15.36 1.63
C VAL A 135 -15.24 -16.35 2.78
N GLU A 136 -14.03 -16.75 3.19
CA GLU A 136 -13.89 -17.61 4.36
C GLU A 136 -14.42 -16.87 5.61
N PRO A 137 -15.16 -17.53 6.52
CA PRO A 137 -15.81 -16.87 7.66
C PRO A 137 -14.88 -16.03 8.54
N GLN A 138 -13.61 -16.43 8.66
CA GLN A 138 -12.60 -15.72 9.45
C GLN A 138 -12.20 -14.34 8.88
N TYR A 139 -12.52 -14.06 7.61
CA TYR A 139 -12.21 -12.80 6.93
C TYR A 139 -13.45 -11.95 6.64
N ILE A 140 -14.58 -12.31 7.23
CA ILE A 140 -15.80 -11.52 7.18
C ILE A 140 -15.82 -10.57 8.38
N THR A 141 -16.05 -9.28 8.12
CA THR A 141 -16.15 -8.25 9.13
C THR A 141 -17.56 -8.19 9.68
N PHE A 142 -17.65 -8.23 11.01
CA PHE A 142 -18.90 -8.08 11.74
C PHE A 142 -19.01 -6.70 12.37
N THR A 143 -20.25 -6.29 12.58
CA THR A 143 -20.61 -5.21 13.50
C THR A 143 -20.46 -5.67 14.96
N GLU A 144 -20.56 -4.73 15.90
CA GLU A 144 -20.58 -5.00 17.34
C GLU A 144 -21.81 -5.80 17.79
N THR A 145 -22.91 -5.74 17.03
CA THR A 145 -24.12 -6.55 17.27
C THR A 145 -24.02 -7.95 16.69
N GLY A 146 -22.97 -8.25 15.91
CA GLY A 146 -22.78 -9.53 15.23
C GLY A 146 -23.37 -9.61 13.83
N ASP A 147 -23.95 -8.52 13.33
CA ASP A 147 -24.45 -8.42 11.95
C ASP A 147 -23.30 -8.29 10.94
N LEU A 148 -23.54 -8.72 9.71
CA LEU A 148 -22.57 -8.62 8.61
C LEU A 148 -22.40 -7.16 8.15
N ILE A 149 -21.18 -6.82 7.75
CA ILE A 149 -20.93 -5.59 7.00
C ILE A 149 -21.24 -5.83 5.52
N THR A 150 -22.21 -5.09 5.01
CA THR A 150 -22.70 -5.21 3.63
C THR A 150 -22.64 -3.89 2.87
N THR A 151 -22.01 -2.86 3.42
CA THR A 151 -21.89 -1.53 2.82
C THR A 151 -20.49 -1.30 2.25
N LEU A 152 -20.39 -0.43 1.24
CA LEU A 152 -19.12 0.04 0.72
C LEU A 152 -18.49 1.06 1.67
N ASN A 153 -17.31 0.73 2.21
CA ASN A 153 -16.66 1.51 3.26
C ASN A 153 -15.42 2.31 2.81
N TYR A 154 -15.28 2.53 1.51
CA TYR A 154 -14.12 3.22 0.91
C TYR A 154 -14.60 4.35 -0.02
N PRO A 155 -13.79 5.40 -0.24
CA PRO A 155 -14.10 6.40 -1.25
C PRO A 155 -14.04 5.79 -2.67
N SER A 156 -14.69 6.46 -3.63
CA SER A 156 -15.20 5.78 -4.82
C SER A 156 -14.12 5.32 -5.81
N LEU A 157 -12.93 5.91 -5.78
CA LEU A 157 -11.85 5.46 -6.66
C LEU A 157 -11.46 4.02 -6.37
N HIS A 158 -11.66 3.55 -5.13
CA HIS A 158 -11.37 2.18 -4.71
C HIS A 158 -12.07 1.14 -5.60
N PHE A 159 -13.39 1.26 -5.81
CA PHE A 159 -14.11 0.34 -6.70
C PHE A 159 -14.03 0.77 -8.17
N LEU A 160 -13.94 2.07 -8.47
CA LEU A 160 -13.86 2.54 -9.86
C LEU A 160 -12.59 2.05 -10.57
N ILE A 161 -11.50 1.80 -9.84
CA ILE A 161 -10.28 1.20 -10.41
C ILE A 161 -10.58 -0.17 -11.05
N TYR A 162 -11.50 -0.95 -10.51
CA TYR A 162 -11.83 -2.29 -11.02
C TYR A 162 -12.71 -2.28 -12.26
N VAL A 163 -13.55 -1.25 -12.44
CA VAL A 163 -14.47 -1.12 -13.57
C VAL A 163 -13.82 -1.36 -14.95
N PRO A 164 -12.69 -0.71 -15.33
CA PRO A 164 -12.07 -0.96 -16.63
C PRO A 164 -11.55 -2.40 -16.79
N PHE A 165 -11.10 -3.05 -15.73
CA PHE A 165 -10.59 -4.43 -15.81
C PHE A 165 -11.72 -5.44 -15.96
N ILE A 166 -12.83 -5.22 -15.26
CA ILE A 166 -14.05 -6.01 -15.42
C ILE A 166 -14.58 -5.85 -16.85
N ALA A 167 -14.59 -4.63 -17.40
CA ALA A 167 -15.00 -4.38 -18.78
C ALA A 167 -14.11 -5.09 -19.82
N LEU A 168 -12.84 -5.33 -19.49
CA LEU A 168 -11.91 -6.13 -20.30
C LEU A 168 -12.06 -7.65 -20.08
N GLY A 169 -13.01 -8.08 -19.26
CA GLY A 169 -13.30 -9.50 -19.00
C GLY A 169 -12.49 -10.12 -17.87
N LEU A 170 -11.79 -9.32 -17.05
CA LEU A 170 -11.08 -9.83 -15.88
C LEU A 170 -12.08 -10.21 -14.79
N ASN A 171 -12.06 -11.46 -14.36
CA ASN A 171 -12.98 -12.00 -13.35
C ASN A 171 -12.39 -12.02 -11.94
N ASP A 172 -11.11 -11.71 -11.78
CA ASP A 172 -10.44 -11.71 -10.48
C ASP A 172 -9.63 -10.44 -10.25
N MET A 173 -10.11 -9.62 -9.30
CA MET A 173 -9.53 -8.32 -8.97
C MET A 173 -8.22 -8.40 -8.18
N ARG A 174 -7.82 -9.59 -7.69
CA ARG A 174 -6.48 -9.80 -7.12
C ARG A 174 -5.38 -9.46 -8.14
N TRP A 175 -5.60 -9.72 -9.42
CA TRP A 175 -4.63 -9.36 -10.46
C TRP A 175 -4.47 -7.85 -10.65
N VAL A 176 -5.52 -7.07 -10.33
CA VAL A 176 -5.42 -5.61 -10.33
C VAL A 176 -4.58 -5.13 -9.15
N THR A 177 -4.73 -5.72 -7.96
CA THR A 177 -3.91 -5.35 -6.80
C THR A 177 -2.45 -5.74 -7.00
N VAL A 178 -2.16 -6.93 -7.56
CA VAL A 178 -0.81 -7.37 -7.94
C VAL A 178 -0.18 -6.44 -8.99
N LEU A 179 -0.97 -5.95 -9.95
CA LEU A 179 -0.48 -4.96 -10.91
C LEU A 179 -0.04 -3.66 -10.21
N PHE A 180 -0.85 -3.12 -9.30
CA PHE A 180 -0.52 -1.91 -8.56
C PHE A 180 0.69 -2.08 -7.64
N GLU A 181 0.84 -3.27 -7.05
CA GLU A 181 2.03 -3.67 -6.31
C GLU A 181 3.29 -3.66 -7.20
N ALA A 182 3.26 -4.37 -8.33
CA ALA A 182 4.37 -4.43 -9.27
C ALA A 182 4.75 -3.03 -9.81
N LEU A 183 3.76 -2.17 -10.05
CA LEU A 183 3.97 -0.77 -10.43
C LEU A 183 4.62 0.04 -9.30
N THR A 184 4.27 -0.22 -8.04
CA THR A 184 4.90 0.42 -6.87
C THR A 184 6.38 0.05 -6.78
N PHE A 185 6.71 -1.23 -6.93
CA PHE A 185 8.10 -1.69 -6.90
C PHE A 185 8.91 -1.12 -8.06
N THR A 186 8.32 -1.10 -9.24
CA THR A 186 8.90 -0.52 -10.45
C THR A 186 9.18 0.98 -10.23
N LEU A 187 8.18 1.73 -9.76
CA LEU A 187 8.31 3.15 -9.48
C LEU A 187 9.46 3.43 -8.49
N LEU A 188 9.48 2.71 -7.36
CA LEU A 188 10.50 2.86 -6.34
C LEU A 188 11.89 2.52 -6.89
N TYR A 189 12.04 1.39 -7.58
CA TYR A 189 13.30 0.95 -8.16
C TYR A 189 13.86 1.99 -9.14
N TRP A 190 13.03 2.51 -10.06
CA TRP A 190 13.50 3.46 -11.08
C TRP A 190 13.82 4.84 -10.51
N ARG A 191 13.08 5.29 -9.50
CA ARG A 191 13.31 6.57 -8.82
C ARG A 191 14.41 6.54 -7.77
N THR A 192 14.84 5.36 -7.36
CA THR A 192 16.01 5.20 -6.51
C THR A 192 17.31 5.40 -7.32
N PRO A 193 18.32 6.10 -6.78
CA PRO A 193 19.64 6.20 -7.38
C PRO A 193 20.19 4.83 -7.77
N ARG A 194 20.88 4.74 -8.93
CA ARG A 194 21.32 3.46 -9.53
C ARG A 194 22.11 2.56 -8.59
N THR A 195 22.80 3.13 -7.62
CA THR A 195 23.66 2.46 -6.63
C THR A 195 22.83 1.86 -5.49
N LEU A 196 21.67 2.43 -5.17
CA LEU A 196 20.80 2.04 -4.06
C LEU A 196 19.55 1.26 -4.48
N ARG A 197 19.27 1.13 -5.79
CA ARG A 197 18.03 0.48 -6.26
C ARG A 197 17.78 -0.90 -5.67
N PRO A 198 18.78 -1.80 -5.57
CA PRO A 198 18.56 -3.10 -4.97
C PRO A 198 18.21 -3.00 -3.47
N LEU A 199 18.88 -2.08 -2.75
CA LEU A 199 18.65 -1.86 -1.31
C LEU A 199 17.25 -1.31 -1.02
N ALA A 200 16.72 -0.44 -1.88
CA ALA A 200 15.38 0.12 -1.72
C ALA A 200 14.25 -0.91 -1.85
N LEU A 201 14.50 -2.10 -2.41
CA LEU A 201 13.48 -3.15 -2.47
C LEU A 201 13.53 -4.08 -1.25
N ILE A 202 14.67 -4.23 -0.57
CA ILE A 202 14.85 -5.18 0.54
C ILE A 202 13.76 -5.05 1.61
N PRO A 203 13.39 -3.85 2.12
CA PRO A 203 12.36 -3.74 3.15
C PRO A 203 11.00 -4.27 2.71
N LEU A 204 10.68 -4.20 1.42
CA LEU A 204 9.40 -4.66 0.86
C LEU A 204 9.31 -6.17 0.83
N PHE A 205 10.45 -6.87 0.78
CA PHE A 205 10.53 -8.33 0.67
C PHE A 205 10.99 -8.97 1.99
N ALA A 206 10.95 -8.23 3.10
CA ALA A 206 11.36 -8.72 4.41
C ALA A 206 10.53 -9.93 4.91
N SER A 207 9.30 -10.08 4.40
CA SER A 207 8.45 -11.26 4.59
C SER A 207 7.59 -11.52 3.34
N VAL A 208 7.30 -12.78 3.03
CA VAL A 208 6.33 -13.14 1.97
C VAL A 208 4.93 -12.68 2.34
N ASP A 209 4.58 -12.67 3.62
CA ASP A 209 3.29 -12.15 4.06
C ASP A 209 3.15 -10.68 3.67
N LEU A 210 4.20 -9.90 3.94
CA LEU A 210 4.26 -8.47 3.68
C LEU A 210 3.99 -8.11 2.22
N VAL A 211 4.49 -8.93 1.31
CA VAL A 211 4.57 -8.62 -0.11
C VAL A 211 3.52 -9.41 -0.90
N ILE A 212 3.50 -10.73 -0.79
CA ILE A 212 2.64 -11.55 -1.65
C ILE A 212 1.35 -11.96 -0.96
N ASP A 213 1.39 -12.50 0.26
CA ASP A 213 0.18 -13.13 0.82
C ASP A 213 -0.89 -12.11 1.22
N PHE A 214 -0.54 -10.86 1.55
CA PHE A 214 -1.55 -9.82 1.73
C PHE A 214 -2.23 -9.46 0.40
N THR A 215 -1.45 -9.19 -0.66
CA THR A 215 -1.99 -8.79 -1.98
C THR A 215 -2.79 -9.92 -2.64
N ALA A 216 -2.19 -11.11 -2.72
CA ALA A 216 -2.84 -12.31 -3.25
C ALA A 216 -3.95 -12.84 -2.32
N GLY A 217 -3.83 -12.58 -1.02
CA GLY A 217 -4.87 -12.80 0.00
C GLY A 217 -5.90 -11.69 0.09
N CYS A 218 -6.14 -10.95 -1.00
CA CYS A 218 -7.27 -10.04 -1.16
C CYS A 218 -7.20 -8.70 -0.39
N VAL A 219 -6.04 -8.29 0.10
CA VAL A 219 -5.86 -6.94 0.64
C VAL A 219 -5.63 -5.95 -0.50
N THR A 220 -6.36 -4.83 -0.48
CA THR A 220 -6.46 -3.89 -1.62
C THR A 220 -5.59 -2.64 -1.45
N ASP A 221 -4.74 -2.62 -0.43
CA ASP A 221 -4.01 -1.42 -0.01
C ASP A 221 -3.03 -0.88 -1.07
N TYR A 222 -2.46 -1.74 -1.93
CA TYR A 222 -1.58 -1.26 -3.01
C TYR A 222 -2.25 -0.28 -3.98
N LEU A 223 -3.59 -0.25 -4.04
CA LEU A 223 -4.35 0.75 -4.80
C LEU A 223 -4.07 2.18 -4.33
N TRP A 224 -3.90 2.42 -3.02
CA TRP A 224 -3.54 3.75 -2.48
C TRP A 224 -2.04 3.91 -2.26
N VAL A 225 -1.30 2.82 -2.03
CA VAL A 225 0.16 2.87 -1.82
C VAL A 225 0.88 3.40 -3.05
N LEU A 226 0.50 2.97 -4.25
CA LEU A 226 1.11 3.44 -5.49
C LEU A 226 1.05 4.97 -5.62
N PRO A 227 -0.15 5.60 -5.57
CA PRO A 227 -0.23 7.06 -5.64
C PRO A 227 0.39 7.75 -4.41
N LEU A 228 0.36 7.17 -3.22
CA LEU A 228 1.04 7.80 -2.07
C LEU A 228 2.57 7.76 -2.20
N THR A 229 3.12 6.66 -2.71
CA THR A 229 4.54 6.52 -3.02
C THR A 229 4.97 7.54 -4.09
N ALA A 230 4.12 7.76 -5.10
CA ALA A 230 4.34 8.83 -6.08
C ALA A 230 4.31 10.23 -5.43
N THR A 231 3.41 10.47 -4.47
CA THR A 231 3.35 11.73 -3.71
C THR A 231 4.71 12.08 -3.09
N VAL A 232 5.35 11.08 -2.47
CA VAL A 232 6.65 11.22 -1.79
C VAL A 232 7.77 11.45 -2.80
N LEU A 233 7.89 10.59 -3.81
CA LEU A 233 9.00 10.61 -4.79
C LEU A 233 8.99 11.83 -5.71
N PHE A 234 7.85 12.51 -5.79
CA PHE A 234 7.63 13.70 -6.59
C PHE A 234 7.26 14.92 -5.75
N ILE A 235 7.57 14.93 -4.44
CA ILE A 235 7.17 16.02 -3.54
C ILE A 235 7.64 17.43 -3.99
N ASP A 236 8.69 17.51 -4.80
CA ASP A 236 9.19 18.74 -5.43
C ASP A 236 8.41 19.17 -6.69
N ASN A 237 7.73 18.22 -7.35
CA ASN A 237 6.84 18.49 -8.48
C ASN A 237 5.40 18.61 -7.96
N LEU A 238 4.99 19.86 -7.71
CA LEU A 238 3.73 20.19 -7.05
C LEU A 238 2.51 19.52 -7.70
N PRO A 239 2.28 19.61 -9.04
CA PRO A 239 1.12 18.96 -9.65
C PRO A 239 1.10 17.45 -9.47
N ILE A 240 2.22 16.76 -9.73
CA ILE A 240 2.27 15.29 -9.63
C ILE A 240 2.04 14.88 -8.17
N SER A 241 2.74 15.52 -7.22
CA SER A 241 2.60 15.19 -5.80
C SER A 241 1.17 15.42 -5.29
N ALA A 242 0.58 16.57 -5.59
CA ALA A 242 -0.77 16.91 -5.13
C ALA A 242 -1.84 16.00 -5.74
N ILE A 243 -1.78 15.76 -7.05
CA ILE A 243 -2.74 14.89 -7.75
C ILE A 243 -2.63 13.46 -7.21
N SER A 244 -1.41 12.93 -7.10
CA SER A 244 -1.21 11.59 -6.54
C SER A 244 -1.68 11.49 -5.10
N PHE A 245 -1.50 12.52 -4.27
CA PHE A 245 -2.01 12.51 -2.90
C PHE A 245 -3.55 12.47 -2.87
N GLY A 246 -4.21 13.30 -3.68
CA GLY A 246 -5.66 13.32 -3.81
C GLY A 246 -6.22 11.98 -4.30
N LEU A 247 -5.55 11.33 -5.26
CA LEU A 247 -5.92 10.00 -5.74
C LEU A 247 -5.76 8.93 -4.65
N ALA A 248 -4.68 8.96 -3.87
CA ALA A 248 -4.52 8.06 -2.72
C ALA A 248 -5.66 8.23 -1.72
N CYS A 249 -6.02 9.49 -1.41
CA CYS A 249 -7.16 9.82 -0.56
C CYS A 249 -8.51 9.36 -1.15
N ALA A 250 -8.63 9.30 -2.48
CA ALA A 250 -9.85 8.82 -3.13
C ALA A 250 -9.98 7.30 -3.14
N VAL A 251 -8.90 6.57 -2.84
CA VAL A 251 -8.91 5.12 -2.68
C VAL A 251 -9.19 4.72 -1.23
N LYS A 252 -8.59 5.42 -0.25
CA LYS A 252 -8.70 5.04 1.16
C LYS A 252 -8.54 6.24 2.09
N GLN A 253 -8.95 6.07 3.36
CA GLN A 253 -8.98 7.12 4.37
C GLN A 253 -7.63 7.30 5.08
N GLU A 254 -6.78 6.27 5.12
CA GLU A 254 -5.48 6.29 5.80
C GLU A 254 -4.57 7.42 5.31
N PRO A 255 -4.46 7.69 3.99
CA PRO A 255 -3.73 8.85 3.49
C PRO A 255 -4.24 10.21 4.00
N TRP A 256 -5.50 10.33 4.43
CA TRP A 256 -6.07 11.61 4.88
C TRP A 256 -5.33 12.16 6.10
N LEU A 257 -4.81 11.26 6.94
CA LEU A 257 -4.01 11.61 8.12
C LEU A 257 -2.72 12.36 7.76
N LEU A 258 -2.25 12.29 6.51
CA LEU A 258 -1.05 13.03 6.07
C LEU A 258 -1.35 14.47 5.63
N ALA A 259 -2.62 14.83 5.41
CA ALA A 259 -3.00 16.12 4.84
C ALA A 259 -2.42 17.33 5.61
N PRO A 260 -2.57 17.48 6.94
CA PRO A 260 -2.03 18.65 7.63
C PRO A 260 -0.50 18.68 7.63
N PHE A 261 0.17 17.52 7.63
CA PHE A 261 1.63 17.43 7.58
C PHE A 261 2.17 17.82 6.21
N LEU A 262 1.49 17.42 5.13
CA LEU A 262 1.83 17.80 3.76
C LEU A 262 1.58 19.30 3.52
N LEU A 263 0.47 19.85 4.02
CA LEU A 263 0.23 21.30 3.93
C LEU A 263 1.28 22.10 4.73
N THR A 264 1.63 21.62 5.92
CA THR A 264 2.73 22.19 6.73
C THR A 264 4.06 22.11 5.97
N TRP A 265 4.37 20.97 5.37
CA TRP A 265 5.56 20.82 4.53
C TRP A 265 5.57 21.84 3.38
N MET A 266 4.47 21.96 2.64
CA MET A 266 4.39 22.91 1.52
C MET A 266 4.57 24.35 1.99
N TRP A 267 4.01 24.70 3.14
CA TRP A 267 4.18 26.02 3.75
C TRP A 267 5.62 26.31 4.17
N MET A 268 6.25 25.36 4.86
CA MET A 268 7.60 25.53 5.43
C MET A 268 8.69 25.51 4.34
N GLU A 269 8.56 24.66 3.32
CA GLU A 269 9.53 24.56 2.21
C GLU A 269 9.39 25.65 1.15
N SER A 270 8.30 26.41 1.19
CA SER A 270 8.10 27.51 0.25
C SER A 270 9.04 28.66 0.58
N LEU A 271 9.84 29.10 -0.40
CA LEU A 271 10.63 30.33 -0.31
C LEU A 271 9.81 31.55 -0.74
N GLY A 272 10.08 32.70 -0.13
CA GLY A 272 9.46 33.99 -0.49
C GLY A 272 8.50 34.55 0.57
N ASP A 273 7.76 35.57 0.17
CA ASP A 273 6.79 36.26 1.03
C ASP A 273 5.57 35.37 1.37
N TRP A 274 4.79 35.82 2.35
CA TRP A 274 3.62 35.07 2.84
C TRP A 274 2.60 34.76 1.72
N LYS A 275 2.45 35.66 0.74
CA LYS A 275 1.53 35.48 -0.39
C LYS A 275 1.95 34.30 -1.26
N ARG A 276 3.24 34.18 -1.58
CA ARG A 276 3.77 33.05 -2.35
C ARG A 276 3.65 31.74 -1.60
N LYS A 277 3.93 31.74 -0.30
CA LYS A 277 3.73 30.55 0.56
C LYS A 277 2.27 30.09 0.55
N LEU A 278 1.34 31.04 0.72
CA LEU A 278 -0.09 30.77 0.71
C LEU A 278 -0.56 30.26 -0.65
N LEU A 279 -0.11 30.88 -1.75
CA LEU A 279 -0.47 30.46 -3.10
C LEU A 279 0.03 29.04 -3.39
N ARG A 280 1.27 28.71 -3.04
CA ARG A 280 1.83 27.37 -3.24
C ARG A 280 1.12 26.31 -2.40
N THR A 281 0.90 26.59 -1.11
CA THR A 281 0.18 25.68 -0.20
C THR A 281 -1.26 25.49 -0.65
N GLY A 282 -1.94 26.57 -1.04
CA GLY A 282 -3.30 26.55 -1.56
C GLY A 282 -3.41 25.83 -2.91
N ALA A 283 -2.44 25.99 -3.80
CA ALA A 283 -2.40 25.26 -5.07
C ALA A 283 -2.22 23.75 -4.85
N TYR A 284 -1.36 23.35 -3.92
CA TYR A 284 -1.21 21.94 -3.53
C TYR A 284 -2.53 21.39 -2.96
N GLY A 285 -3.12 22.08 -1.98
CA GLY A 285 -4.39 21.67 -1.37
C GLY A 285 -5.54 21.62 -2.36
N GLY A 286 -5.64 22.61 -3.26
CA GLY A 286 -6.67 22.68 -4.30
C GLY A 286 -6.56 21.55 -5.32
N LEU A 287 -5.34 21.22 -5.78
CA LEU A 287 -5.12 20.10 -6.70
C LEU A 287 -5.41 18.76 -6.04
N ALA A 288 -4.95 18.54 -4.80
CA ALA A 288 -5.24 17.32 -4.06
C ALA A 288 -6.76 17.15 -3.83
N LEU A 289 -7.44 18.22 -3.42
CA LEU A 289 -8.90 18.21 -3.23
C LEU A 289 -9.63 17.95 -4.54
N ALA A 290 -9.22 18.58 -5.65
CA ALA A 290 -9.82 18.34 -6.95
C ALA A 290 -9.65 16.88 -7.41
N SER A 291 -8.46 16.30 -7.22
CA SER A 291 -8.20 14.90 -7.54
C SER A 291 -8.94 13.93 -6.64
N PHE A 292 -9.17 14.28 -5.37
CA PHE A 292 -10.02 13.52 -4.47
C PHE A 292 -11.50 13.57 -4.88
N LEU A 293 -12.00 14.76 -5.21
CA LEU A 293 -13.40 14.97 -5.59
C LEU A 293 -13.71 14.39 -6.97
N LEU A 294 -12.79 14.38 -7.93
CA LEU A 294 -13.05 13.93 -9.30
C LEU A 294 -13.62 12.49 -9.43
N PRO A 295 -13.17 11.48 -8.67
CA PRO A 295 -13.83 10.18 -8.66
C PRO A 295 -15.08 10.16 -7.75
N ASN A 296 -15.13 10.99 -6.71
CA ASN A 296 -16.19 10.95 -5.68
C ASN A 296 -17.42 11.81 -6.00
N TRP A 297 -17.29 12.84 -6.85
CA TRP A 297 -18.28 13.90 -7.01
C TRP A 297 -19.66 13.36 -7.38
N ARG A 298 -19.72 12.39 -8.29
CA ARG A 298 -20.98 11.82 -8.76
C ARG A 298 -21.77 11.21 -7.60
N PHE A 299 -21.10 10.41 -6.77
CA PHE A 299 -21.73 9.70 -5.66
C PHE A 299 -22.09 10.64 -4.51
N ILE A 300 -21.28 11.68 -4.28
CA ILE A 300 -21.58 12.75 -3.34
C ILE A 300 -22.83 13.52 -3.79
N VAL A 301 -22.98 13.83 -5.09
CA VAL A 301 -24.13 14.57 -5.62
C VAL A 301 -25.39 13.72 -5.67
N GLU A 302 -25.27 12.44 -6.06
CA GLU A 302 -26.41 11.52 -6.15
C GLU A 302 -27.01 11.20 -4.79
N ASP A 303 -26.18 10.90 -3.77
CA ASP A 303 -26.63 10.68 -2.40
C ASP A 303 -25.50 10.99 -1.39
N PRO A 304 -25.46 12.23 -0.86
CA PRO A 304 -24.43 12.65 0.08
C PRO A 304 -24.43 11.83 1.37
N ALA A 305 -25.61 11.42 1.84
CA ALA A 305 -25.75 10.71 3.11
C ALA A 305 -25.25 9.27 2.97
N ALA A 306 -25.60 8.58 1.88
CA ALA A 306 -25.10 7.24 1.60
C ALA A 306 -23.58 7.23 1.42
N TRP A 307 -23.02 8.18 0.65
CA TRP A 307 -21.57 8.31 0.49
C TRP A 307 -20.88 8.58 1.84
N TRP A 308 -21.40 9.51 2.64
CA TRP A 308 -20.84 9.83 3.96
C TRP A 308 -20.87 8.63 4.90
N ASN A 309 -22.03 7.98 5.04
CA ASN A 309 -22.19 6.84 5.95
C ASN A 309 -21.31 5.66 5.53
N GLY A 310 -21.16 5.39 4.23
CA GLY A 310 -20.24 4.39 3.73
C GLY A 310 -18.78 4.75 4.05
N VAL A 311 -18.30 5.88 3.53
CA VAL A 311 -16.89 6.27 3.63
C VAL A 311 -16.44 6.50 5.08
N PHE A 312 -17.30 6.96 5.98
CA PHE A 312 -16.94 7.18 7.38
C PHE A 312 -17.33 6.02 8.32
N SER A 313 -17.91 4.94 7.80
CA SER A 313 -18.23 3.72 8.58
C SER A 313 -17.03 3.17 9.38
N PRO A 314 -15.78 3.18 8.88
CA PRO A 314 -14.64 2.73 9.68
C PRO A 314 -14.40 3.49 10.99
N VAL A 315 -14.85 4.75 11.07
CA VAL A 315 -14.65 5.64 12.22
C VAL A 315 -15.89 5.71 13.11
N PHE A 316 -17.06 5.93 12.50
CA PHE A 316 -18.31 6.16 13.22
C PHE A 316 -19.26 4.96 13.19
N GLY A 317 -18.97 3.96 12.36
CA GLY A 317 -19.78 2.76 12.23
C GLY A 317 -19.66 1.84 13.43
N GLY A 318 -20.64 0.95 13.54
CA GLY A 318 -20.72 -0.11 14.54
C GLY A 318 -19.73 -1.26 14.29
N LEU A 319 -18.53 -1.04 13.73
CA LEU A 319 -17.57 -2.11 13.47
C LEU A 319 -17.01 -2.68 14.77
N ILE A 320 -16.76 -3.99 14.77
CA ILE A 320 -16.06 -4.69 15.86
C ILE A 320 -14.63 -4.17 16.04
N VAL A 321 -14.13 -4.22 17.28
CA VAL A 321 -12.72 -3.98 17.59
C VAL A 321 -11.84 -4.98 16.83
N GLN A 322 -10.86 -4.47 16.09
CA GLN A 322 -9.91 -5.30 15.36
C GLN A 322 -8.58 -4.56 15.22
N SER A 323 -7.54 -5.04 15.91
CA SER A 323 -6.33 -4.25 16.09
C SER A 323 -5.09 -5.09 16.37
N GLN A 324 -3.96 -4.60 15.86
CA GLN A 324 -2.60 -4.97 16.27
C GLN A 324 -1.91 -3.85 17.07
N GLY A 325 -2.70 -2.85 17.49
CA GLY A 325 -2.29 -1.75 18.35
C GLY A 325 -2.71 -1.93 19.80
N VAL A 326 -2.82 -0.81 20.53
CA VAL A 326 -3.20 -0.80 21.96
C VAL A 326 -4.57 -1.46 22.19
N SER A 327 -5.51 -1.27 21.26
CA SER A 327 -6.85 -1.87 21.32
C SER A 327 -6.87 -3.39 21.21
N MET A 328 -5.75 -4.04 20.90
CA MET A 328 -5.59 -5.49 21.02
C MET A 328 -5.89 -5.97 22.45
N LEU A 329 -5.59 -5.17 23.48
CA LEU A 329 -5.92 -5.50 24.87
C LEU A 329 -7.44 -5.56 25.11
N THR A 330 -8.20 -4.67 24.47
CA THR A 330 -9.68 -4.71 24.49
C THR A 330 -10.20 -5.88 23.66
N GLN A 331 -9.64 -6.10 22.48
CA GLN A 331 -10.01 -7.23 21.62
C GLN A 331 -9.83 -8.59 22.32
N MET A 332 -8.76 -8.74 23.10
CA MET A 332 -8.49 -9.97 23.88
C MET A 332 -9.22 -10.02 25.23
N GLY A 333 -10.06 -9.04 25.56
CA GLY A 333 -10.86 -9.02 26.79
C GLY A 333 -10.10 -8.64 28.07
N TYR A 334 -8.84 -8.22 27.99
CA TYR A 334 -8.06 -7.85 29.19
C TYR A 334 -8.47 -6.49 29.76
N VAL A 335 -8.74 -5.50 28.90
CA VAL A 335 -9.15 -4.16 29.32
C VAL A 335 -10.30 -3.67 28.42
N PRO A 336 -11.56 -3.76 28.84
CA PRO A 336 -12.72 -3.44 28.00
C PRO A 336 -12.95 -1.91 27.91
N LEU A 337 -12.13 -1.22 27.12
CA LEU A 337 -12.26 0.23 26.89
C LEU A 337 -13.21 0.49 25.72
N GLY A 338 -14.10 1.49 25.86
CA GLY A 338 -15.06 1.85 24.82
C GLY A 338 -14.45 2.64 23.66
N LYS A 339 -15.14 2.69 22.52
CA LYS A 339 -14.76 3.46 21.31
C LYS A 339 -14.37 4.91 21.61
N GLY A 340 -15.10 5.57 22.50
CA GLY A 340 -14.84 6.96 22.89
C GLY A 340 -13.45 7.18 23.49
N PHE A 341 -12.95 6.22 24.29
CA PHE A 341 -11.59 6.28 24.83
C PHE A 341 -10.55 6.27 23.71
N TYR A 342 -10.67 5.31 22.79
CA TYR A 342 -9.73 5.18 21.67
C TYR A 342 -9.79 6.39 20.74
N LEU A 343 -10.97 6.92 20.46
CA LEU A 343 -11.12 8.16 19.70
C LEU A 343 -10.34 9.32 20.35
N VAL A 344 -10.51 9.53 21.66
CA VAL A 344 -9.82 10.59 22.40
C VAL A 344 -8.31 10.40 22.36
N VAL A 345 -7.81 9.18 22.59
CA VAL A 345 -6.37 8.89 22.58
C VAL A 345 -5.79 9.05 21.18
N THR A 346 -6.43 8.50 20.14
CA THR A 346 -6.01 8.67 18.74
C THR A 346 -5.93 10.14 18.35
N LEU A 347 -6.97 10.94 18.66
CA LEU A 347 -6.97 12.38 18.36
C LEU A 347 -5.89 13.11 19.15
N SER A 348 -5.69 12.76 20.42
CA SER A 348 -4.65 13.37 21.26
C SER A 348 -3.26 13.10 20.71
N VAL A 349 -2.97 11.86 20.31
CA VAL A 349 -1.69 11.47 19.68
C VAL A 349 -1.51 12.18 18.34
N TYR A 350 -2.56 12.23 17.51
CA TYR A 350 -2.51 12.91 16.21
C TYR A 350 -2.22 14.40 16.34
N ILE A 351 -2.91 15.09 17.27
CA ILE A 351 -2.70 16.52 17.56
C ILE A 351 -1.29 16.74 18.11
N LEU A 352 -0.83 15.87 19.02
CA LEU A 352 0.54 15.94 19.56
C LEU A 352 1.58 15.82 18.43
N LEU A 353 1.42 14.87 17.52
CA LEU A 353 2.29 14.71 16.35
C LEU A 353 2.25 15.94 15.44
N ALA A 354 1.05 16.48 15.15
CA ALA A 354 0.88 17.68 14.34
C ALA A 354 1.60 18.90 14.94
N VAL A 355 1.38 19.17 16.24
CA VAL A 355 2.04 20.27 16.95
C VAL A 355 3.55 20.09 16.96
N ASN A 356 4.06 18.92 17.32
CA ASN A 356 5.50 18.66 17.36
C ASN A 356 6.13 18.77 15.96
N TYR A 357 5.45 18.31 14.92
CA TYR A 357 5.93 18.42 13.55
C TYR A 357 6.04 19.88 13.09
N THR A 358 5.08 20.73 13.44
CA THR A 358 5.15 22.15 13.10
C THR A 358 6.24 22.87 13.89
N VAL A 359 6.40 22.57 15.19
CA VAL A 359 7.39 23.23 16.07
C VAL A 359 8.82 22.77 15.78
N TYR A 360 9.02 21.47 15.52
CA TYR A 360 10.33 20.86 15.29
C TYR A 360 10.51 20.44 13.84
N TYR A 361 9.95 21.21 12.89
CA TYR A 361 9.88 20.88 11.47
C TYR A 361 11.23 20.43 10.90
N ASP A 362 12.30 21.18 11.13
CA ASP A 362 13.63 20.89 10.56
C ASP A 362 14.18 19.52 11.01
N LYS A 363 13.86 19.10 12.25
CA LYS A 363 14.29 17.80 12.80
C LYS A 363 13.39 16.66 12.37
N LEU A 364 12.10 16.93 12.19
CA LEU A 364 11.07 15.92 11.94
C LEU A 364 10.65 15.85 10.47
N LYS A 365 11.25 16.66 9.60
CA LYS A 365 10.89 16.89 8.20
C LYS A 365 10.42 15.62 7.47
N TYR A 366 11.21 14.54 7.47
CA TYR A 366 10.87 13.30 6.74
C TYR A 366 10.15 12.25 7.58
N THR A 367 9.92 12.49 8.86
CA THR A 367 9.34 11.48 9.77
C THR A 367 7.82 11.36 9.65
N PHE A 368 7.13 12.39 9.15
CA PHE A 368 5.66 12.40 9.16
C PHE A 368 4.99 11.28 8.34
N TRP A 369 5.71 10.68 7.40
CA TRP A 369 5.22 9.53 6.62
C TRP A 369 4.86 8.31 7.48
N ILE A 370 5.41 8.19 8.69
CA ILE A 370 5.06 7.12 9.64
C ILE A 370 3.93 7.52 10.61
N TYR A 371 3.56 8.79 10.68
CA TYR A 371 2.57 9.27 11.65
C TYR A 371 1.17 8.65 11.50
N PRO A 372 0.68 8.28 10.29
CA PRO A 372 -0.55 7.51 10.19
C PRO A 372 -0.46 6.18 10.94
N ALA A 373 0.63 5.42 10.82
CA ALA A 373 0.85 4.19 11.58
C ALA A 373 0.86 4.46 13.09
N VAL A 374 1.63 5.45 13.55
CA VAL A 374 1.70 5.80 14.97
C VAL A 374 0.32 6.19 15.51
N THR A 375 -0.45 6.96 14.75
CA THR A 375 -1.80 7.39 15.12
C THR A 375 -2.77 6.21 15.19
N LEU A 376 -2.80 5.36 14.16
CA LEU A 376 -3.69 4.21 14.07
C LEU A 376 -3.31 3.08 15.03
N TRP A 377 -2.08 3.04 15.54
CA TRP A 377 -1.68 2.10 16.59
C TRP A 377 -2.45 2.34 17.91
N PHE A 378 -2.98 3.55 18.12
CA PHE A 378 -3.84 3.88 19.27
C PHE A 378 -5.34 3.85 18.95
N SER A 379 -5.75 3.51 17.73
CA SER A 379 -7.16 3.55 17.32
C SER A 379 -7.94 2.32 17.76
N TYR A 380 -9.28 2.41 17.70
CA TYR A 380 -10.15 1.26 17.96
C TYR A 380 -9.96 0.14 16.93
N ARG A 381 -9.45 0.50 15.74
CA ARG A 381 -9.26 -0.42 14.62
C ARG A 381 -7.93 -0.13 13.94
N GLY A 382 -6.89 -0.87 14.33
CA GLY A 382 -5.52 -0.73 13.85
C GLY A 382 -5.04 -2.00 13.15
N LEU A 383 -5.51 -2.24 11.92
CA LEU A 383 -5.21 -3.48 11.18
C LEU A 383 -3.74 -3.57 10.80
N GLN A 384 -3.21 -4.79 10.74
CA GLN A 384 -1.82 -5.03 10.33
C GLN A 384 -1.50 -4.43 8.95
N SER A 385 -2.46 -4.46 8.02
CA SER A 385 -2.30 -3.89 6.68
C SER A 385 -2.01 -2.38 6.71
N TYR A 386 -2.50 -1.65 7.72
CA TYR A 386 -2.27 -0.21 7.86
C TYR A 386 -0.81 0.14 8.15
N PHE A 387 -0.08 -0.78 8.78
CA PHE A 387 1.33 -0.59 9.14
C PHE A 387 2.26 -1.09 8.03
N ILE A 388 1.98 -2.28 7.51
CA ILE A 388 2.79 -2.95 6.48
C ILE A 388 2.86 -2.13 5.19
N HIS A 389 1.73 -1.62 4.72
CA HIS A 389 1.64 -0.93 3.42
C HIS A 389 2.24 0.49 3.44
N LEU A 390 2.70 0.97 4.61
CA LEU A 390 3.50 2.19 4.69
C LEU A 390 4.99 1.95 4.42
N ILE A 391 5.47 0.70 4.41
CA ILE A 391 6.88 0.40 4.14
C ILE A 391 7.34 0.94 2.77
N PRO A 392 6.60 0.77 1.65
CA PRO A 392 6.96 1.41 0.38
C PRO A 392 7.05 2.94 0.48
N VAL A 393 6.15 3.56 1.24
CA VAL A 393 6.06 5.02 1.43
C VAL A 393 7.23 5.55 2.25
N VAL A 394 7.56 4.89 3.36
CA VAL A 394 8.70 5.24 4.22
C VAL A 394 10.02 4.98 3.50
N THR A 395 10.10 3.91 2.71
CA THR A 395 11.27 3.65 1.86
C THR A 395 11.43 4.74 0.80
N ALA A 396 10.34 5.16 0.15
CA ALA A 396 10.35 6.30 -0.76
C ALA A 396 10.77 7.60 -0.07
N ALA A 397 10.39 7.80 1.19
CA ALA A 397 10.79 8.98 1.97
C ALA A 397 12.29 8.98 2.25
N ALA A 398 12.87 7.83 2.60
CA ALA A 398 14.31 7.68 2.77
C ALA A 398 15.06 7.94 1.45
N VAL A 399 14.53 7.45 0.33
CA VAL A 399 15.08 7.73 -1.01
C VAL A 399 15.01 9.22 -1.36
N ALA A 400 13.88 9.88 -1.09
CA ALA A 400 13.71 11.30 -1.33
C ALA A 400 14.67 12.14 -0.47
N TRP A 401 14.83 11.77 0.80
CA TRP A 401 15.79 12.39 1.72
C TRP A 401 17.24 12.27 1.22
N TYR A 402 17.66 11.07 0.81
CA TYR A 402 18.99 10.84 0.25
C TYR A 402 19.23 11.70 -1.01
N ARG A 403 18.26 11.76 -1.92
CA ARG A 403 18.37 12.55 -3.16
C ARG A 403 18.52 14.04 -2.89
N ARG A 404 17.79 14.58 -1.90
CA ARG A 404 17.88 16.00 -1.55
C ARG A 404 19.20 16.34 -0.86
N GLN A 405 19.69 15.48 0.05
CA GLN A 405 21.02 15.67 0.64
C GLN A 405 22.14 15.66 -0.40
N ALA A 406 22.05 14.81 -1.42
CA ALA A 406 23.04 14.79 -2.49
C ALA A 406 23.11 16.14 -3.24
N VAL A 407 21.96 16.77 -3.50
CA VAL A 407 21.86 18.08 -4.17
C VAL A 407 22.34 19.23 -3.27
N GLU A 408 21.91 19.25 -2.00
CA GLU A 408 22.28 20.31 -1.04
C GLU A 408 23.77 20.25 -0.65
N GLY A 409 24.37 19.05 -0.66
CA GLY A 409 25.79 18.83 -0.39
C GLY A 409 26.75 19.20 -1.52
N GLY A 410 26.26 19.76 -2.63
CA GLY A 410 27.09 20.20 -3.76
C GLY A 410 27.66 19.05 -4.61
N VAL A 411 26.84 18.05 -4.93
CA VAL A 411 27.17 16.96 -5.88
C VAL A 411 26.20 16.96 -7.06
#